data_AF-A0AAD8BMK3-F1
#
_entry.id   AF-A0AAD8BMK3-F1
#
_cell.length_a   1.000
_cell.length_b   1.000
_cell.length_c   1.000
_cell.angle_alpha   90.00
_cell.angle_beta   90.00
_cell.angle_gamma   90.00
#
_symmetry.space_group_name_H-M   'P 1'
#
loop_
_entity.id
_entity.type
_entity.pdbx_description
1 polymer ?
#
loop_
_entity_poly.entity_id
_entity_poly.type
_entity_poly.pdbx_seq_one_letter_code
_entity_poly.pdbx_strand_id
1 'polypeptide(L)'
;VIGICGNMDDNKNNDLISPSNSLMDPKEFLRFYSECSDPTFKELTQTPMNPICQQISDVPLSPNSRVDSDSFITLCNNVDEKLRCMVLELFGLLAHIDYTTSFQNTSCGAMLCQRREYDICDINCRDGNSFKCEKERMFGCTCGEGQYYKHDETCAPRSKCGCYDMEFSSD
;
A
#
# COMPACT_ATOMS: atom_id res chain seq x y z
N VAL A 1 18.08 5.46 12.16
CA VAL A 1 16.74 5.93 12.64
C VAL A 1 16.28 4.93 13.69
N ILE A 2 15.49 5.27 14.71
CA ILE A 2 14.92 4.28 15.65
C ILE A 2 13.46 4.68 15.88
N GLY A 3 12.51 3.76 15.64
CA GLY A 3 11.08 4.01 15.80
C GLY A 3 10.25 2.73 15.68
N ILE A 4 8.92 2.87 15.59
CA ILE A 4 8.01 1.71 15.45
C ILE A 4 8.26 0.91 14.16
N CYS A 5 8.89 1.51 13.16
CA CYS A 5 9.29 0.87 11.90
C CYS A 5 10.71 0.26 11.95
N GLY A 6 11.29 0.07 13.15
CA GLY A 6 12.61 -0.51 13.32
C GLY A 6 13.75 0.51 13.24
N ASN A 7 14.94 0.02 12.88
CA ASN A 7 16.18 0.80 12.92
C ASN A 7 16.78 1.13 11.52
N MET A 8 16.20 0.56 10.46
CA MET A 8 16.60 0.74 9.05
C MET A 8 18.05 0.28 8.77
N ASP A 9 18.46 -0.87 9.31
CA ASP A 9 19.79 -1.46 9.08
C ASP A 9 19.79 -2.73 8.21
N ASP A 10 18.67 -3.00 7.53
CA ASP A 10 18.40 -4.21 6.73
C ASP A 10 18.43 -5.54 7.51
N ASN A 11 18.41 -5.51 8.84
CA ASN A 11 18.37 -6.69 9.70
C ASN A 11 17.07 -6.79 10.51
N LYS A 12 16.06 -7.45 9.95
CA LYS A 12 14.75 -7.62 10.62
C LYS A 12 14.80 -8.19 12.04
N ASN A 13 15.86 -8.92 12.39
CA ASN A 13 15.98 -9.57 13.69
C ASN A 13 16.29 -8.59 14.83
N ASN A 14 16.69 -7.35 14.53
CA ASN A 14 16.96 -6.30 15.53
C ASN A 14 16.08 -5.06 15.36
N ASP A 15 14.97 -5.16 14.60
CA ASP A 15 14.02 -4.04 14.49
C ASP A 15 13.36 -3.70 15.83
N LEU A 16 13.23 -4.69 16.73
CA LEU A 16 12.62 -4.52 18.04
C LEU A 16 13.62 -4.03 19.09
N ILE A 17 14.36 -2.96 18.79
CA ILE A 17 15.33 -2.37 19.73
C ILE A 17 14.80 -1.12 20.44
N SER A 18 15.22 -0.96 21.69
CA SER A 18 14.98 0.25 22.49
C SER A 18 15.91 1.40 22.06
N PRO A 19 15.62 2.64 22.47
CA PRO A 19 16.57 3.75 22.29
C PRO A 19 17.94 3.52 22.94
N SER A 20 18.02 2.64 23.96
CA SER A 20 19.26 2.20 24.59
C SER A 20 19.95 1.02 23.88
N ASN A 21 19.49 0.66 22.68
CA ASN A 21 20.05 -0.40 21.84
C ASN A 21 19.94 -1.81 22.43
N SER A 22 18.91 -2.06 23.25
CA SER A 22 18.58 -3.37 23.79
C SER A 22 17.43 -4.00 22.99
N LEU A 23 17.51 -5.30 22.70
CA LEU A 23 16.37 -6.05 22.15
C LEU A 23 15.21 -6.03 23.15
N MET A 24 14.00 -5.86 22.65
CA MET A 24 12.75 -5.86 23.42
C MET A 24 11.83 -6.96 22.92
N ASP A 25 11.06 -7.54 23.83
CA ASP A 25 9.97 -8.43 23.44
C ASP A 25 8.89 -7.63 22.67
N PRO A 26 8.17 -8.23 21.69
CA PRO A 26 7.22 -7.50 20.86
C PRO A 26 6.15 -6.71 21.63
N LYS A 27 5.67 -7.25 22.76
CA LYS A 27 4.67 -6.58 23.61
C LYS A 27 5.26 -5.35 24.30
N GLU A 28 6.50 -5.45 24.79
CA GLU A 28 7.20 -4.32 25.42
C GLU A 28 7.53 -3.24 24.39
N PHE A 29 7.99 -3.66 23.21
CA PHE A 29 8.27 -2.77 22.09
C PHE A 29 7.05 -1.98 21.67
N LEU A 30 5.92 -2.64 21.42
CA LEU A 30 4.68 -1.96 21.03
C LEU A 30 4.12 -1.08 22.15
N ARG A 31 4.25 -1.50 23.41
CA ARG A 31 3.84 -0.68 24.56
C ARG A 31 4.66 0.60 24.64
N PHE A 32 5.97 0.53 24.38
CA PHE A 32 6.86 1.69 24.41
C PHE A 32 6.42 2.78 23.42
N TYR A 33 5.98 2.37 22.23
CA TYR A 33 5.47 3.29 21.18
C TYR A 33 3.95 3.53 21.23
N SER A 34 3.25 3.03 22.25
CA SER A 34 1.82 3.23 22.41
C SER A 34 1.53 4.44 23.30
N GLU A 35 0.62 5.31 22.86
CA GLU A 35 0.09 6.40 23.68
C GLU A 35 -1.07 5.96 24.59
N CYS A 36 -1.52 4.71 24.47
CA CYS A 36 -2.65 4.18 25.23
C CYS A 36 -2.21 3.82 26.65
N SER A 37 -3.06 4.10 27.65
CA SER A 37 -2.74 3.82 29.06
C SER A 37 -2.59 2.33 29.36
N ASP A 38 -3.32 1.46 28.64
CA ASP A 38 -3.38 0.01 28.88
C ASP A 38 -3.57 -0.79 27.57
N PRO A 39 -2.59 -0.84 26.67
CA PRO A 39 -2.74 -1.60 25.43
C PRO A 39 -2.79 -3.11 25.72
N THR A 40 -3.84 -3.77 25.24
CA THR A 40 -3.95 -5.23 25.24
C THR A 40 -3.39 -5.79 23.94
N PHE A 41 -2.41 -6.67 24.02
CA PHE A 41 -1.82 -7.33 22.86
C PHE A 41 -2.37 -8.75 22.72
N LYS A 42 -2.91 -9.06 21.53
CA LYS A 42 -3.34 -10.40 21.16
C LYS A 42 -2.33 -10.98 20.18
N GLU A 43 -1.82 -12.17 20.48
CA GLU A 43 -1.05 -12.94 19.51
C GLU A 43 -1.98 -13.43 18.39
N LEU A 44 -1.53 -13.26 17.15
CA LEU A 44 -2.28 -13.70 15.98
C LEU A 44 -2.19 -15.23 15.89
N THR A 45 -3.34 -15.89 15.84
CA THR A 45 -3.43 -17.35 15.83
C THR A 45 -3.70 -17.87 14.43
N GLN A 46 -3.19 -19.06 14.12
CA GLN A 46 -3.61 -19.84 12.95
C GLN A 46 -4.87 -20.66 13.28
N THR A 47 -5.97 -19.98 13.60
CA THR A 47 -7.32 -20.59 13.67
C THR A 47 -7.76 -21.08 12.28
N PRO A 48 -8.82 -21.91 12.16
CA PRO A 48 -9.27 -22.43 10.86
C PRO A 48 -9.26 -21.34 9.80
N MET A 49 -8.45 -21.53 8.75
CA MET A 49 -8.14 -20.51 7.77
C MET A 49 -9.43 -20.05 7.09
N ASN A 50 -9.68 -18.73 7.11
CA ASN A 50 -10.77 -18.17 6.33
C ASN A 50 -10.49 -18.40 4.83
N PRO A 51 -11.42 -19.01 4.05
CA PRO A 51 -11.21 -19.27 2.63
C PRO A 51 -10.86 -18.03 1.81
N ILE A 52 -11.33 -16.85 2.23
CA ILE A 52 -10.98 -15.57 1.59
C ILE A 52 -9.49 -15.26 1.77
N CYS A 53 -8.93 -15.54 2.94
CA CYS A 53 -7.52 -15.28 3.22
C CYS A 53 -6.59 -16.25 2.52
N GLN A 54 -7.07 -17.48 2.25
CA GLN A 54 -6.31 -18.47 1.49
C GLN A 54 -6.08 -18.04 0.03
N GLN A 55 -6.96 -17.20 -0.55
CA GLN A 55 -6.81 -16.71 -1.93
C GLN A 55 -5.48 -15.95 -2.14
N ILE A 56 -4.89 -15.38 -1.08
CA ILE A 56 -3.58 -14.71 -1.14
C ILE A 56 -2.48 -15.68 -1.62
N SER A 57 -2.54 -16.96 -1.23
CA SER A 57 -1.58 -17.98 -1.65
C SER A 57 -1.68 -18.33 -3.14
N ASP A 58 -2.86 -18.12 -3.73
CA ASP A 58 -3.15 -18.48 -5.12
C ASP A 58 -2.81 -17.35 -6.10
N VAL A 59 -2.46 -16.17 -5.59
CA VAL A 59 -2.08 -15.03 -6.43
C VAL A 59 -0.70 -15.26 -7.06
N PRO A 60 -0.58 -15.16 -8.40
CA PRO A 60 0.72 -15.19 -9.06
C PRO A 60 1.49 -13.89 -8.77
N LEU A 61 2.56 -13.99 -7.99
CA LEU A 61 3.48 -12.89 -7.73
C LEU A 61 4.55 -12.78 -8.82
N SER A 62 5.03 -11.55 -9.06
CA SER A 62 6.17 -11.34 -9.95
C SER A 62 7.44 -11.99 -9.38
N PRO A 63 8.40 -12.44 -10.23
CA PRO A 63 9.61 -13.13 -9.76
C PRO A 63 10.47 -12.34 -8.77
N ASN A 64 10.35 -11.01 -8.76
CA ASN A 64 11.11 -10.11 -7.89
C ASN A 64 10.25 -9.55 -6.74
N SER A 65 9.03 -10.06 -6.55
CA SER A 65 8.18 -9.64 -5.44
C SER A 65 8.87 -9.97 -4.12
N ARG A 66 8.94 -8.96 -3.24
CA ARG A 66 9.44 -9.09 -1.86
C ARG A 66 8.30 -9.18 -0.84
N VAL A 67 7.06 -9.31 -1.30
CA VAL A 67 5.88 -9.36 -0.44
C VAL A 67 5.85 -10.69 0.31
N ASP A 68 5.73 -10.62 1.63
CA ASP A 68 5.56 -11.77 2.51
C ASP A 68 4.08 -12.17 2.58
N SER A 69 3.67 -13.10 1.71
CA SER A 69 2.30 -13.60 1.67
C SER A 69 1.83 -14.22 2.99
N ASP A 70 2.72 -14.91 3.73
CA ASP A 70 2.36 -15.62 4.96
C ASP A 70 1.96 -14.65 6.08
N SER A 71 2.68 -13.53 6.19
CA SER A 71 2.31 -12.44 7.10
C SER A 71 0.96 -11.83 6.75
N PHE A 72 0.67 -11.64 5.45
CA PHE A 72 -0.61 -11.12 4.99
C PHE A 72 -1.78 -12.09 5.22
N ILE A 73 -1.56 -13.39 5.01
CA ILE A 73 -2.54 -14.45 5.31
C ILE A 73 -2.84 -14.46 6.81
N THR A 74 -1.81 -14.42 7.64
CA THR A 74 -1.95 -14.39 9.11
C THR A 74 -2.75 -13.17 9.56
N LEU A 75 -2.44 -11.99 9.01
CA LEU A 75 -3.17 -10.76 9.30
C LEU A 75 -4.64 -10.87 8.86
N CYS A 76 -4.89 -11.28 7.61
CA CYS A 76 -6.22 -11.43 7.04
C CYS A 76 -7.12 -12.35 7.89
N ASN A 77 -6.54 -13.43 8.43
CA ASN A 77 -7.27 -14.42 9.21
C ASN A 77 -7.63 -13.92 10.62
N ASN A 78 -6.92 -12.91 11.13
CA ASN A 78 -7.08 -12.40 12.50
C ASN A 78 -7.80 -11.06 12.60
N VAL A 79 -8.20 -10.46 11.47
CA VAL A 79 -9.00 -9.23 11.44
C VAL A 79 -10.49 -9.52 11.25
N ASP A 80 -11.32 -8.58 11.68
CA ASP A 80 -12.77 -8.60 11.45
C ASP A 80 -13.10 -8.59 9.95
N GLU A 81 -14.30 -9.05 9.59
CA GLU A 81 -14.76 -9.10 8.20
C GLU A 81 -14.67 -7.74 7.50
N LYS A 82 -15.00 -6.65 8.20
CA LYS A 82 -14.92 -5.28 7.68
C LYS A 82 -13.48 -4.85 7.33
N LEU A 83 -12.49 -5.39 8.02
CA LEU A 83 -11.08 -5.04 7.85
C LEU A 83 -10.36 -5.99 6.88
N ARG A 84 -10.93 -7.18 6.64
CA ARG A 84 -10.33 -8.20 5.75
C ARG A 84 -10.13 -7.67 4.34
N CYS A 85 -11.08 -6.90 3.84
CA CYS A 85 -10.99 -6.28 2.52
C CYS A 85 -9.80 -5.32 2.42
N MET A 86 -9.55 -4.52 3.45
CA MET A 86 -8.39 -3.64 3.48
C MET A 86 -7.07 -4.41 3.48
N VAL A 87 -6.99 -5.57 4.14
CA VAL A 87 -5.79 -6.42 4.10
C VAL A 87 -5.53 -6.95 2.69
N LEU A 88 -6.57 -7.46 2.01
CA LEU A 88 -6.46 -7.93 0.63
C LEU A 88 -6.13 -6.79 -0.35
N GLU A 89 -6.70 -5.60 -0.13
CA GLU A 89 -6.39 -4.40 -0.91
C GLU A 89 -4.94 -3.96 -0.70
N LEU A 90 -4.44 -3.98 0.53
CA LEU A 90 -3.04 -3.65 0.82
C LEU A 90 -2.08 -4.68 0.22
N PHE A 91 -2.41 -5.97 0.30
CA PHE A 91 -1.65 -7.01 -0.39
C PHE A 91 -1.62 -6.73 -1.90
N GLY A 92 -2.77 -6.42 -2.49
CA GLY A 92 -2.87 -6.11 -3.91
C GLY A 92 -2.00 -4.92 -4.32
N LEU A 93 -1.95 -3.91 -3.45
CA LEU A 93 -1.11 -2.72 -3.62
C LEU A 93 0.38 -3.07 -3.62
N LEU A 94 0.86 -3.79 -2.60
CA LEU A 94 2.28 -4.10 -2.45
C LEU A 94 2.77 -5.18 -3.42
N ALA A 95 1.90 -6.11 -3.79
CA ALA A 95 2.19 -7.16 -4.75
C ALA A 95 2.12 -6.67 -6.21
N HIS A 96 1.64 -5.43 -6.43
CA HIS A 96 1.41 -4.84 -7.75
C HIS A 96 0.50 -5.71 -8.64
N ILE A 97 -0.61 -6.19 -8.07
CA ILE A 97 -1.60 -7.04 -8.75
C ILE A 97 -2.94 -6.34 -8.86
N ASP A 98 -3.73 -6.70 -9.87
CA ASP A 98 -5.11 -6.24 -9.95
C ASP A 98 -5.97 -7.00 -8.92
N TYR A 99 -6.50 -6.24 -7.95
CA TYR A 99 -7.32 -6.75 -6.86
C TYR A 99 -8.57 -7.49 -7.37
N THR A 100 -9.28 -6.88 -8.31
CA THR A 100 -10.58 -7.37 -8.80
C THR A 100 -10.41 -8.70 -9.51
N THR A 101 -9.34 -8.87 -10.28
CA THR A 101 -9.04 -10.14 -10.96
C THR A 101 -8.47 -11.19 -10.01
N SER A 102 -7.73 -10.78 -8.97
CA SER A 102 -7.10 -11.70 -8.01
C SER A 102 -8.07 -12.19 -6.92
N PHE A 103 -9.09 -11.41 -6.56
CA PHE A 103 -9.98 -11.68 -5.42
C PHE A 103 -11.48 -11.63 -5.79
N GLN A 104 -11.86 -12.35 -6.86
CA GLN A 104 -13.20 -12.31 -7.47
C GLN A 104 -14.36 -12.80 -6.59
N ASN A 105 -14.08 -13.54 -5.51
CA ASN A 105 -15.09 -14.20 -4.68
C ASN A 105 -15.15 -13.66 -3.24
N THR A 106 -14.94 -12.35 -3.08
CA THR A 106 -14.97 -11.71 -1.77
C THR A 106 -16.22 -10.84 -1.63
N SER A 107 -16.78 -10.75 -0.42
CA SER A 107 -17.87 -9.79 -0.11
C SER A 107 -17.36 -8.34 -0.06
N CYS A 108 -16.07 -8.15 -0.27
CA CYS A 108 -15.45 -6.86 -0.47
C CYS A 108 -16.04 -6.24 -1.73
N GLY A 109 -16.73 -5.11 -1.57
CA GLY A 109 -17.29 -4.38 -2.71
C GLY A 109 -16.22 -4.18 -3.78
N ALA A 110 -16.62 -4.20 -5.05
CA ALA A 110 -15.70 -3.89 -6.14
C ALA A 110 -15.02 -2.55 -5.84
N MET A 111 -13.70 -2.50 -5.93
CA MET A 111 -13.00 -1.23 -5.86
C MET A 111 -13.57 -0.30 -6.94
N LEU A 112 -13.92 0.93 -6.54
CA LEU A 112 -14.54 1.91 -7.42
C LEU A 112 -13.63 2.40 -8.54
N CYS A 113 -12.36 1.99 -8.53
CA CYS A 113 -11.31 2.48 -9.42
C CYS A 113 -10.44 1.34 -9.96
N GLN A 114 -10.02 1.48 -11.22
CA GLN A 114 -9.08 0.56 -11.86
C GLN A 114 -7.68 0.82 -11.30
N ARG A 115 -7.09 -0.18 -10.63
CA ARG A 115 -5.71 -0.09 -10.15
C ARG A 115 -4.75 -0.43 -11.27
N ARG A 116 -3.70 0.36 -11.44
CA ARG A 116 -2.59 0.08 -12.36
C ARG A 116 -1.31 0.73 -11.89
N GLU A 117 -0.21 0.34 -12.52
CA GLU A 117 1.07 1.04 -12.38
C GLU A 117 1.01 2.37 -13.14
N TYR A 118 1.50 3.43 -12.51
CA TYR A 118 1.58 4.78 -13.07
C TYR A 118 2.82 5.51 -12.55
N ASP A 119 3.30 6.48 -13.31
CA ASP A 119 4.35 7.42 -12.88
C ASP A 119 3.67 8.61 -12.21
N ILE A 120 4.02 8.92 -10.96
CA ILE A 120 3.44 10.05 -10.20
C ILE A 120 3.59 11.38 -10.95
N CYS A 121 4.59 11.51 -11.81
CA CYS A 121 4.83 12.71 -12.60
C CYS A 121 3.92 12.84 -13.82
N ASP A 122 3.21 11.77 -14.22
CA ASP A 122 2.41 11.72 -15.44
C ASP A 122 0.93 11.41 -15.16
N ILE A 123 0.45 11.62 -13.92
CA ILE A 123 -0.96 11.35 -13.56
C ILE A 123 -1.90 12.53 -13.82
N ASN A 124 -1.39 13.75 -13.78
CA ASN A 124 -2.21 14.96 -13.84
C ASN A 124 -2.02 15.69 -15.16
N CYS A 125 -3.09 16.36 -15.60
CA CYS A 125 -3.06 17.28 -16.72
C CYS A 125 -2.10 18.47 -16.53
N ARG A 126 -1.66 18.74 -15.29
CA ARG A 126 -0.83 19.90 -14.90
C ARG A 126 0.67 19.60 -14.89
N ASP A 127 1.05 18.35 -14.65
CA ASP A 127 2.42 17.99 -14.25
C ASP A 127 3.36 17.65 -15.42
N GLY A 128 2.85 17.72 -16.66
CA GLY A 128 3.59 17.37 -17.87
C GLY A 128 4.88 18.15 -18.14
N ASN A 129 5.22 19.15 -17.31
CA ASN A 129 6.43 19.97 -17.41
C ASN A 129 7.13 20.24 -16.06
N SER A 130 6.81 19.48 -15.00
CA SER A 130 7.57 19.58 -13.75
C SER A 130 8.96 18.96 -13.93
N PHE A 131 9.94 19.76 -14.38
CA PHE A 131 11.35 19.37 -14.45
C PHE A 131 11.95 18.94 -13.09
N LYS A 132 11.20 19.11 -12.00
CA LYS A 132 11.57 18.75 -10.62
C LYS A 132 10.78 17.55 -10.07
N CYS A 133 9.92 16.91 -10.86
CA CYS A 133 9.22 15.72 -10.39
C CYS A 133 10.15 14.51 -10.44
N GLU A 134 10.37 13.91 -9.28
CA GLU A 134 11.09 12.65 -9.16
C GLU A 134 10.17 11.51 -9.60
N LYS A 135 10.51 10.88 -10.74
CA LYS A 135 9.71 9.78 -11.28
C LYS A 135 9.72 8.62 -10.32
N GLU A 136 8.55 8.37 -9.75
CA GLU A 136 8.29 7.21 -8.92
C GLU A 136 7.12 6.44 -9.51
N ARG A 137 7.35 5.15 -9.77
CA ARG A 137 6.29 4.27 -10.24
C ARG A 137 5.50 3.77 -9.04
N MET A 138 4.22 4.09 -9.03
CA MET A 138 3.28 3.68 -8.01
C MET A 138 2.24 2.76 -8.62
N PHE A 139 1.80 1.76 -7.86
CA PHE A 139 0.62 0.99 -8.19
C PHE A 139 -0.56 1.57 -7.41
N GLY A 140 -1.70 1.83 -8.05
CA GLY A 140 -2.83 2.40 -7.31
C GLY A 140 -3.98 2.83 -8.19
N CYS A 141 -4.98 3.47 -7.58
CA CYS A 141 -6.14 3.98 -8.30
C CYS A 141 -5.80 5.25 -9.05
N THR A 142 -5.89 5.17 -10.37
CA THR A 142 -5.58 6.28 -11.26
C THR A 142 -6.52 6.27 -12.47
N CYS A 143 -6.43 7.30 -13.30
CA CYS A 143 -7.13 7.36 -14.56
C CYS A 143 -6.72 6.22 -15.49
N GLY A 144 -7.58 5.85 -16.44
CA GLY A 144 -7.28 4.82 -17.44
C GLY A 144 -6.04 5.14 -18.27
N GLU A 145 -5.53 4.16 -19.02
CA GLU A 145 -4.36 4.36 -19.87
C GLU A 145 -4.56 5.54 -20.85
N GLY A 146 -3.58 6.45 -20.92
CA GLY A 146 -3.66 7.67 -21.73
C GLY A 146 -4.63 8.75 -21.21
N GLN A 147 -5.21 8.56 -20.03
CA GLN A 147 -6.03 9.55 -19.32
C GLN A 147 -5.30 10.12 -18.11
N TYR A 148 -5.65 11.36 -17.78
CA TYR A 148 -5.00 12.19 -16.79
C TYR A 148 -6.06 12.87 -15.92
N TYR A 149 -5.76 13.08 -14.65
CA TYR A 149 -6.61 13.85 -13.75
C TYR A 149 -6.63 15.33 -14.16
N LYS A 150 -7.83 15.88 -14.26
CA LYS A 150 -8.07 17.32 -14.33
C LYS A 150 -8.09 17.93 -12.93
N HIS A 151 -8.16 19.26 -12.86
CA HIS A 151 -8.33 19.99 -11.61
C HIS A 151 -9.63 19.62 -10.85
N ASP A 152 -10.67 19.16 -11.54
CA ASP A 152 -11.92 18.70 -10.93
C ASP A 152 -11.90 17.20 -10.54
N GLU A 153 -10.71 16.60 -10.48
CA GLU A 153 -10.48 15.18 -10.17
C GLU A 153 -11.12 14.21 -11.18
N THR A 154 -11.58 14.70 -12.33
CA THR A 154 -12.08 13.83 -13.41
C THR A 154 -10.98 13.38 -14.36
N CYS A 155 -11.13 12.17 -14.90
CA CYS A 155 -10.19 11.61 -15.85
C CYS A 155 -10.51 12.03 -17.29
N ALA A 156 -9.50 12.48 -18.02
CA ALA A 156 -9.65 12.84 -19.42
C ALA A 156 -8.38 12.56 -20.24
N PRO A 157 -8.50 12.32 -21.56
CA PRO A 157 -7.33 12.20 -22.42
C PRO A 157 -6.52 13.50 -22.43
N ARG A 158 -5.22 13.41 -22.72
CA ARG A 158 -4.31 14.57 -22.75
C ARG A 158 -4.80 15.74 -23.61
N SER A 159 -5.50 15.46 -24.70
CA SER A 159 -6.10 16.48 -25.58
C SER A 159 -7.20 17.32 -24.92
N LYS A 160 -7.75 16.86 -23.79
CA LYS A 160 -8.76 17.55 -22.97
C LYS A 160 -8.19 18.06 -21.65
N CYS A 161 -6.89 17.91 -21.41
CA CYS A 161 -6.17 18.71 -20.44
C CYS A 161 -6.11 20.12 -21.02
N GLY A 162 -6.90 21.05 -20.48
CA GLY A 162 -6.92 22.43 -20.97
C GLY A 162 -5.52 23.06 -20.98
N CYS A 163 -5.39 24.23 -21.61
CA CYS A 163 -4.16 25.01 -21.50
C CYS A 163 -4.01 25.48 -20.05
N TYR A 164 -3.10 24.86 -19.30
CA TYR A 164 -2.59 25.44 -18.07
C TYR A 164 -1.49 26.41 -18.49
N ASP A 165 -1.55 27.65 -18.01
CA ASP A 165 -0.51 28.65 -18.24
C ASP A 165 0.84 28.06 -17.81
N MET A 166 1.63 27.67 -18.80
CA MET A 166 3.05 27.42 -18.60
C MET A 166 3.69 28.78 -18.48
N GLU A 167 3.66 29.37 -17.28
CA GLU A 167 4.50 30.51 -16.95
C GLU A 167 5.96 30.09 -17.14
N PHE A 168 6.49 30.32 -18.35
CA PHE A 168 7.91 30.51 -18.54
C PHE A 168 8.25 31.81 -17.81
N SER A 169 8.72 31.72 -16.57
CA SER A 169 9.46 32.81 -15.97
C SER A 169 10.78 32.91 -16.73
N SER A 170 10.79 33.75 -17.77
CA SER A 170 12.03 34.24 -18.36
C SER A 170 12.56 35.36 -17.47
N ASP A 171 13.41 34.99 -16.52
CA ASP A 171 14.47 35.86 -15.98
C ASP A 171 15.83 35.32 -16.44
#